data_AF-A0A354X1V7-F1
#
_entry.id   AF-A0A354X1V7-F1
#
_cell.length_a   1.000
_cell.length_b   1.000
_cell.length_c   1.000
_cell.angle_alpha   90.00
_cell.angle_beta   90.00
_cell.angle_gamma   90.00
#
_symmetry.space_group_name_H-M   'P 1'
#
loop_
_entity.id
_entity.type
_entity.pdbx_description
1 polymer ?
#
loop_
_entity_poly.entity_id
_entity_poly.type
_entity_poly.pdbx_seq_one_letter_code
_entity_poly.pdbx_strand_id
1 'polypeptide(L)' 'MKILFSPSSAAAFNLAAEEYLFSGSEDDFLFLYVNEPCVIIGSNQA' A
#
# COMPACT_ATOMS: atom_id res chain seq x y z
N MET A 1 5.72 11.82 11.12
CA MET A 1 4.43 11.31 10.62
C MET A 1 3.93 12.14 9.45
N LYS A 2 3.92 11.56 8.24
CA LYS A 2 3.43 12.14 6.98
C LYS A 2 2.13 11.44 6.58
N ILE A 3 1.17 12.17 6.00
CA ILE A 3 -0.11 11.60 5.56
C ILE A 3 -0.16 11.62 4.04
N LEU A 4 -0.43 10.46 3.44
CA LEU A 4 -0.47 10.26 2.01
C LEU A 4 -1.80 9.62 1.62
N PHE A 5 -2.37 10.09 0.50
CA PHE A 5 -3.53 9.48 -0.14
C PHE A 5 -3.09 8.93 -1.48
N SER A 6 -3.36 7.65 -1.74
CA SER A 6 -3.04 7.09 -3.05
C SER A 6 -3.93 7.72 -4.14
N PRO A 7 -3.36 8.16 -5.27
CA PRO A 7 -4.14 8.59 -6.42
C PRO A 7 -4.67 7.41 -7.26
N SER A 8 -4.28 6.17 -6.92
CA SER A 8 -4.61 4.97 -7.69
C SER A 8 -5.55 4.05 -6.92
N SER A 9 -6.44 3.39 -7.66
CA SER A 9 -7.25 2.28 -7.15
C SER A 9 -6.71 0.90 -7.54
N ALA A 10 -5.60 0.83 -8.29
CA ALA A 10 -5.01 -0.45 -8.67
C ALA A 10 -4.30 -1.09 -7.47
N ALA A 11 -4.75 -2.28 -7.06
CA ALA A 11 -4.22 -2.98 -5.90
C ALA A 11 -2.70 -3.23 -5.97
N ALA A 12 -2.20 -3.63 -7.15
CA ALA A 12 -0.76 -3.86 -7.35
C ALA A 12 0.08 -2.59 -7.12
N PHE A 13 -0.43 -1.42 -7.53
CA PHE A 13 0.25 -0.16 -7.30
C PHE A 13 0.24 0.21 -5.81
N ASN A 14 -0.91 0.07 -5.15
CA ASN A 14 -1.05 0.43 -3.73
C ASN A 14 -0.16 -0.43 -2.82
N LEU A 15 -0.10 -1.75 -3.06
CA LEU A 15 0.78 -2.64 -2.32
C LEU A 15 2.27 -2.38 -2.62
N ALA A 16 2.62 -2.09 -3.87
CA ALA A 16 4.00 -1.72 -4.20
C ALA A 16 4.42 -0.39 -3.56
N ALA A 17 3.52 0.59 -3.50
CA ALA A 17 3.75 1.86 -2.81
C ALA A 17 3.87 1.66 -1.29
N GLU A 18 3.05 0.80 -0.70
CA GLU A 18 3.14 0.42 0.72
C GLU A 18 4.52 -0.17 1.05
N GLU A 19 4.98 -1.15 0.27
CA GLU A 19 6.31 -1.76 0.46
C GLU A 19 7.45 -0.75 0.26
N TYR A 20 7.34 0.12 -0.74
CA TYR A 20 8.34 1.17 -0.99
C TYR A 20 8.43 2.16 0.18
N LEU A 21 7.29 2.60 0.72
CA LEU A 21 7.25 3.50 1.86
C LEU A 21 7.75 2.82 3.14
N PHE A 22 7.46 1.54 3.33
CA PHE A 22 7.89 0.76 4.49
C PHE A 22 9.39 0.45 4.47
N SER A 23 9.95 0.07 3.31
CA SER A 23 11.35 -0.36 3.20
C SER A 23 12.33 0.77 2.85
N GLY A 24 11.86 1.86 2.25
CA GLY A 24 12.70 2.90 1.67
C GLY A 24 12.94 4.14 2.54
N SER A 25 12.39 4.21 3.76
CA SER A 25 12.43 5.42 4.59
C SER A 25 12.39 5.10 6.09
N GLU A 26 13.03 5.96 6.91
CA GLU A 26 12.88 5.97 8.37
C GLU A 26 11.72 6.86 8.85
N ASP A 27 11.01 7.52 7.94
CA ASP A 27 9.88 8.37 8.29
C ASP A 27 8.63 7.54 8.62
N ASP A 28 7.85 7.99 9.60
CA ASP A 28 6.51 7.45 9.82
C ASP A 28 5.51 7.95 8.77
N PHE A 29 4.77 7.03 8.13
CA PHE A 29 3.70 7.35 7.18
C PHE A 29 2.34 6.80 7.63
N LEU A 30 1.29 7.59 7.43
CA LEU A 30 -0.08 7.12 7.32
C LEU A 30 -0.46 7.16 5.84
N PHE A 31 -0.54 5.99 5.20
CA PHE A 31 -0.91 5.85 3.80
C PHE A 31 -2.33 5.29 3.68
N LEU A 32 -3.23 6.07 3.07
CA LEU A 32 -4.63 5.71 2.89
C LEU A 32 -4.89 5.44 1.41
N TYR A 33 -5.47 4.27 1.11
CA TYR A 33 -5.81 3.88 -0.26
C TYR A 33 -7.09 3.05 -0.32
N VAL A 34 -7.74 3.06 -1.49
CA VAL A 34 -8.93 2.27 -1.80
C VAL A 34 -8.64 1.49 -3.07
N ASN A 35 -8.76 0.17 -3.01
CA ASN A 35 -8.59 -0.68 -4.20
C ASN A 35 -9.91 -0.82 -4.96
N GLU A 36 -9.81 -0.98 -6.28
CA GLU A 36 -10.90 -1.56 -7.08
C GLU A 36 -11.19 -3.01 -6.63
N PRO A 37 -12.35 -3.60 -6.97
CA PRO A 37 -12.72 -4.94 -6.52
C PRO A 37 -11.62 -5.98 -6.81
N CYS A 38 -11.00 -6.49 -5.75
CA CYS A 38 -9.90 -7.44 -5.83
C CYS A 38 -9.88 -8.36 -4.60
N VAL A 39 -9.16 -9.47 -4.73
CA VAL A 39 -8.82 -10.33 -3.59
C VAL A 39 -7.32 -10.16 -3.32
N ILE A 40 -6.97 -9.75 -2.10
CA ILE A 40 -5.57 -9.74 -1.65
C ILE A 40 -5.30 -11.06 -0.96
N ILE A 41 -4.31 -11.79 -1.47
CA ILE A 41 -3.89 -13.08 -0.91
C ILE A 41 -2.76 -12.83 0.09
N GLY A 42 -2.93 -13.34 1.31
CA GLY A 42 -1.90 -13.32 2.33
C GLY A 42 -0.70 -14.18 1.93
N SER A 43 0.50 -13.77 2.36
CA SER A 43 1.78 -14.35 1.93
C SER A 43 1.94 -15.86 2.13
N ASN A 44 1.12 -16.48 2.97
CA ASN A 44 1.15 -17.91 3.28
C ASN A 44 -0.22 -18.61 3.10
N GLN A 45 -1.13 -18.05 2.29
CA GLN A 45 -2.37 -18.73 1.97
C GLN A 45 -2.16 -19.80 0.89
N ALA A 46 -2.86 -20.94 1.06
CA ALA A 46 -2.75 -22.14 0.25
C ALA A 46 -3.48 -22.03 -1.10
#